data_AF-A0A897MSG9-F1
#
_entry.id   AF-A0A897MSG9-F1
#
_cell.length_a   1.000
_cell.length_b   1.000
_cell.length_c   1.000
_cell.angle_alpha   90.00
_cell.angle_beta   90.00
_cell.angle_gamma   90.00
#
_symmetry.space_group_name_H-M   'P 1'
#
loop_
_entity.id
_entity.type
_entity.pdbx_description
1 polymer ?
#
loop_
_entity_poly.entity_id
_entity_poly.type
_entity_poly.pdbx_seq_one_letter_code
_entity_poly.pdbx_strand_id
1 'polypeptide(L)' 'MSRNTEPAMLSHCWNCGFEAPPGSDEWDRLDAVSIGTLTRCPECGSTDVSTGR' A
#
# COMPACT_ATOMS: atom_id res chain seq x y z
N MET A 1 8.65 5.35 -26.73
CA MET A 1 7.89 4.73 -25.63
C MET A 1 8.76 4.76 -24.39
N SER A 2 8.73 5.84 -23.61
CA SER A 2 9.40 5.88 -22.31
C SER A 2 8.56 5.07 -21.34
N ARG A 3 8.93 3.82 -21.11
CA ARG A 3 8.47 3.10 -19.93
C ARG A 3 9.18 3.80 -18.78
N ASN A 4 8.51 4.76 -18.16
CA ASN A 4 8.98 5.31 -16.91
C ASN A 4 8.89 4.16 -15.91
N THR A 5 9.94 3.34 -15.85
CA THR A 5 10.17 2.49 -14.69
C THR A 5 10.62 3.45 -13.60
N GLU A 6 9.65 4.21 -13.09
CA GLU A 6 9.76 4.87 -11.80
C GLU A 6 10.22 3.76 -10.85
N PRO A 7 11.28 3.96 -10.05
CA PRO A 7 11.67 2.96 -9.07
C PRO A 7 10.39 2.65 -8.31
N ALA A 8 9.90 1.41 -8.39
CA ALA A 8 8.65 1.05 -7.74
C ALA A 8 8.87 1.28 -6.25
N MET A 9 8.45 2.45 -5.76
CA MET A 9 8.69 2.90 -4.41
C MET A 9 7.95 1.94 -3.51
N LEU A 10 8.59 0.90 -2.99
CA LEU A 10 7.88 -0.12 -2.23
C LEU A 10 7.26 0.52 -0.98
N SER A 11 5.99 0.23 -0.76
CA SER A 11 5.34 0.50 0.49
C SER A 11 5.61 -0.66 1.43
N HIS A 12 5.82 -0.38 2.70
CA HIS A 12 5.92 -1.42 3.71
C HIS A 12 5.04 -1.12 4.92
N CYS A 13 4.51 -2.17 5.52
CA CYS A 13 3.74 -2.08 6.75
C CYS A 13 4.68 -2.19 7.96
N TRP A 14 4.69 -1.17 8.83
CA TRP A 14 5.53 -1.15 10.03
C TRP A 14 5.11 -2.18 11.08
N ASN A 15 3.88 -2.67 11.02
CA ASN A 15 3.34 -3.58 12.02
C ASN A 15 3.77 -5.05 11.82
N CYS A 16 3.92 -5.49 10.56
CA CYS A 16 4.26 -6.88 10.23
C CYS A 16 5.44 -7.03 9.27
N GLY A 17 5.88 -5.96 8.62
CA GLY A 17 6.96 -6.00 7.63
C GLY A 17 6.54 -6.37 6.21
N PHE A 18 5.24 -6.44 5.91
CA PHE A 18 4.75 -6.69 4.55
C PHE A 18 5.20 -5.58 3.59
N GLU A 19 5.81 -5.94 2.46
CA GLU A 19 6.32 -5.03 1.43
C GLU A 19 5.60 -5.26 0.10
N ALA A 20 4.99 -4.23 -0.46
CA ALA A 20 4.34 -4.29 -1.76
C ALA A 20 4.28 -2.90 -2.42
N PRO A 21 4.16 -2.80 -3.75
CA PRO A 21 4.04 -1.52 -4.42
C PRO A 21 2.82 -0.71 -3.93
N PRO A 22 2.94 0.61 -3.72
CA PRO A 22 1.85 1.48 -3.30
C PRO A 22 0.72 1.43 -4.31
N GLY A 23 -0.50 1.23 -3.82
CA GLY A 23 -1.68 1.26 -4.67
C GLY A 23 -1.82 0.04 -5.59
N SER A 24 -0.98 -0.99 -5.46
CA SER A 24 -1.25 -2.28 -6.09
C SER A 24 -2.41 -3.00 -5.40
N ASP A 25 -3.02 -3.96 -6.11
CA ASP A 25 -4.09 -4.81 -5.60
C ASP A 25 -3.61 -5.85 -4.57
N GLU A 26 -2.30 -5.88 -4.29
CA GLU A 26 -1.74 -6.66 -3.18
C GLU A 26 -2.12 -6.05 -1.83
N TRP A 27 -2.46 -4.76 -1.79
CA TRP A 27 -2.96 -4.11 -0.58
C TRP A 27 -4.46 -4.31 -0.42
N ASP A 28 -4.90 -4.55 0.80
CA ASP A 28 -6.31 -4.67 1.15
C ASP A 28 -6.94 -3.27 1.11
N ARG A 29 -7.87 -3.03 0.17
CA ARG A 29 -8.58 -1.76 0.08
C ARG A 29 -9.90 -1.85 0.81
N LEU A 30 -10.02 -1.11 1.90
CA LEU A 30 -11.27 -0.96 2.62
C LEU A 30 -12.02 0.25 2.10
N ASP A 31 -13.24 0.02 1.60
CA ASP A 31 -14.17 1.10 1.33
C ASP A 31 -14.94 1.44 2.61
N ALA A 32 -14.72 2.64 3.13
CA ALA A 32 -15.45 3.14 4.28
C ALA A 32 -16.34 4.30 3.86
N VAL A 33 -17.65 4.10 4.01
CA VAL A 33 -18.74 4.96 3.53
C VAL A 33 -18.57 6.45 3.85
N SER A 34 -17.83 6.80 4.91
CA SER A 34 -17.65 8.19 5.36
C SER A 34 -16.28 8.81 5.04
N ILE A 35 -15.29 8.02 4.63
CA ILE A 35 -13.89 8.47 4.49
C ILE A 35 -13.27 8.10 3.13
N GLY A 36 -13.92 7.23 2.35
CA GLY A 36 -13.44 6.73 1.07
C GLY A 36 -12.61 5.45 1.21
N THR A 37 -11.83 5.15 0.17
CA THR A 37 -11.00 3.94 0.10
C THR A 37 -9.70 4.13 0.87
N LEU A 38 -9.46 3.28 1.87
CA LEU A 38 -8.21 3.21 2.62
C LEU A 38 -7.40 1.98 2.23
N THR A 39 -6.09 2.15 2.20
CA THR A 39 -5.13 1.05 2.03
C THR A 39 -4.81 0.45 3.39
N ARG A 40 -5.09 -0.84 3.54
CA ARG A 40 -4.81 -1.66 4.73
C ARG A 40 -3.87 -2.81 4.36
N CYS A 41 -3.01 -3.17 5.29
CA CYS A 41 -2.17 -4.36 5.17
C CYS A 41 -3.02 -5.64 5.25
N PRO A 42 -2.96 -6.54 4.25
CA PRO A 42 -3.74 -7.77 4.25
C PRO A 42 -3.27 -8.79 5.30
N GLU A 43 -1.98 -8.77 5.66
CA GLU A 43 -1.37 -9.75 6.58
C GLU A 43 -1.81 -9.54 8.04
N CYS A 44 -1.82 -8.28 8.50
CA CYS A 44 -2.08 -7.95 9.90
C CYS A 44 -3.28 -7.02 10.13
N GLY A 45 -3.90 -6.51 9.05
CA GLY A 45 -5.02 -5.57 9.14
C GLY A 45 -4.64 -4.16 9.59
N SER A 46 -3.35 -3.82 9.66
CA SER A 46 -2.91 -2.46 10.01
C SER A 46 -3.00 -1.52 8.82
N THR A 47 -3.45 -0.29 9.03
CA THR A 47 -3.38 0.82 8.07
C THR A 47 -2.07 1.61 8.17
N ASP A 48 -1.16 1.19 9.06
CA ASP A 48 0.16 1.81 9.22
C ASP A 48 1.13 1.31 8.12
N VAL A 49 1.03 1.97 6.97
CA VAL A 49 1.80 1.68 5.75
C VAL A 49 2.60 2.92 5.37
N SER A 50 3.90 2.76 5.13
CA SER A 50 4.78 3.84 4.69
C SER A 50 5.35 3.55 3.32
N THR A 51 5.38 4.57 2.46
CA THR A 51 6.02 4.50 1.14
C THR A 51 7.39 5.16 1.21
N GLY A 52 8.44 4.45 0.82
CA GLY A 52 9.80 5.01 0.78
C GLY A 52 9.88 6.16 -0.24
N ARG A 53 10.32 7.34 0.21
CA ARG A 53 10.55 8.54 -0.62
C ARG A 53 11.82 8.41 -1.46
#